data_AF-A0A321LT11-F1
#
_entry.id   AF-A0A321LT11-F1
#
_cell.length_a   1.000
_cell.length_b   1.000
_cell.length_c   1.000
_cell.angle_alpha   90.00
_cell.angle_beta   90.00
_cell.angle_gamma   90.00
#
_symmetry.space_group_name_H-M   'P 1'
#
loop_
_entity.id
_entity.type
_entity.pdbx_description
1 polymer ?
#
loop_
_entity_poly.entity_id
_entity_poly.type
_entity_poly.pdbx_seq_one_letter_code
_entity_poly.pdbx_strand_id
1 'polypeptide(L)'
;MGYELCAVVGSEKALRAFTIGLDARIVPLAAGMSLVPLTEKLLETLKADSGDDAKTVSPVFEFLYRAIVDRAIAASEEGPLAYVEAGYFGGQGLQMAVAWDQGNMVMEPSDTDNPINQALRLLGVKAAPPDDEFDTIGLGRHRRTARW
;
A
#
# COMPACT_ATOMS: atom_id res chain seq x y z
N MET A 1 -1.60 10.26 19.53
CA MET A 1 -2.14 10.82 18.26
C MET A 1 -1.75 9.84 17.18
N GLY A 2 -2.65 8.93 16.79
CA GLY A 2 -2.31 7.81 15.90
C GLY A 2 -1.99 8.27 14.48
N TYR A 3 -0.91 7.74 13.92
CA TYR A 3 -0.69 7.66 12.48
C TYR A 3 -1.32 6.34 12.03
N GLU A 4 -2.13 6.38 10.98
CA GLU A 4 -2.82 5.24 10.39
C GLU A 4 -2.88 5.44 8.88
N LEU A 5 -2.15 4.61 8.15
CA LEU A 5 -2.17 4.53 6.70
C LEU A 5 -2.39 3.07 6.31
N CYS A 6 -3.36 2.83 5.44
CA CYS A 6 -3.51 1.57 4.72
C CYS A 6 -3.75 1.94 3.26
N ALA A 7 -2.83 1.55 2.37
CA ALA A 7 -2.86 2.01 0.99
C ALA A 7 -2.18 1.04 0.02
N VAL A 8 -2.55 1.15 -1.26
CA VAL A 8 -1.75 0.64 -2.37
C VAL A 8 -1.07 1.83 -3.05
N VAL A 9 0.24 1.73 -3.25
CA VAL A 9 1.08 2.77 -3.86
C VAL A 9 1.67 2.23 -5.16
N GLY A 10 1.74 3.07 -6.19
CA GLY A 10 2.28 2.69 -7.50
C GLY A 10 2.08 3.79 -8.54
N SER A 11 2.38 3.49 -9.80
CA SER A 11 2.04 4.39 -10.91
C SER A 11 0.52 4.52 -11.07
N GLU A 12 0.04 5.65 -11.60
CA GLU A 12 -1.40 5.83 -11.86
C GLU A 12 -1.96 4.73 -12.77
N LYS A 13 -1.17 4.25 -13.74
CA LYS A 13 -1.55 3.17 -14.65
C LYS A 13 -1.83 1.86 -13.90
N ALA A 14 -0.91 1.44 -13.03
CA ALA A 14 -1.06 0.25 -12.21
C ALA A 14 -2.22 0.38 -11.23
N LEU A 15 -2.39 1.55 -10.60
CA LEU A 15 -3.50 1.77 -9.67
C LEU A 15 -4.86 1.78 -10.37
N ARG A 16 -4.95 2.29 -11.60
CA ARG A 16 -6.18 2.16 -12.40
C ARG A 16 -6.55 0.70 -12.62
N ALA A 17 -5.59 -0.16 -12.95
CA ALA A 17 -5.82 -1.59 -13.07
C ALA A 17 -6.26 -2.23 -11.73
N PHE A 18 -5.61 -1.87 -10.62
CA PHE A 18 -5.97 -2.35 -9.29
C PHE A 18 -7.42 -2.00 -8.90
N THR A 19 -7.86 -0.78 -9.24
CA THR A 19 -9.18 -0.24 -8.85
C THR A 19 -10.35 -0.66 -9.76
N ILE A 20 -10.14 -1.52 -10.76
CA ILE A 20 -11.23 -1.95 -11.64
C ILE A 20 -12.36 -2.58 -10.82
N GLY A 21 -13.58 -2.05 -11.00
CA GLY A 21 -14.78 -2.51 -10.30
C GLY A 21 -14.87 -2.09 -8.82
N LEU A 22 -13.99 -1.21 -8.34
CA LEU A 22 -14.01 -0.69 -6.97
C LEU A 22 -14.45 0.77 -6.93
N ASP A 23 -15.21 1.14 -5.90
CA ASP A 23 -15.46 2.54 -5.53
C ASP A 23 -14.22 3.08 -4.79
N ALA A 24 -13.18 3.39 -5.55
CA ALA A 24 -11.88 3.80 -5.06
C ALA A 24 -11.40 5.08 -5.75
N ARG A 25 -10.64 5.90 -5.03
CA ARG A 25 -9.99 7.10 -5.56
C ARG A 25 -8.50 6.89 -5.68
N ILE A 26 -7.91 7.44 -6.74
CA ILE A 26 -6.47 7.51 -6.93
C ILE A 26 -6.04 8.93 -6.57
N VAL A 27 -5.09 9.05 -5.64
CA VAL A 27 -4.58 10.32 -5.14
C VAL A 27 -3.14 10.51 -5.62
N PRO A 28 -2.86 11.55 -6.41
CA PRO A 28 -1.51 11.83 -6.86
C PRO A 28 -0.53 12.11 -5.71
N LEU A 29 0.67 11.55 -5.85
CA LEU A 29 1.84 11.80 -5.01
C LEU A 29 2.93 12.49 -5.81
N ALA A 30 4.06 12.80 -5.16
CA ALA A 30 5.25 13.26 -5.87
C ALA A 30 5.97 12.09 -6.59
N ALA A 31 7.03 12.41 -7.35
CA ALA A 31 7.87 11.45 -8.07
C ALA A 31 7.12 10.50 -9.04
N GLY A 32 6.00 10.95 -9.63
CA GLY A 32 5.21 10.15 -10.57
C GLY A 32 4.44 9.00 -9.92
N MET A 33 4.38 8.97 -8.59
CA MET A 33 3.63 7.99 -7.83
C MET A 33 2.20 8.47 -7.57
N SER A 34 1.36 7.54 -7.17
CA SER A 34 0.02 7.78 -6.67
C SER A 34 -0.28 6.76 -5.58
N LEU A 35 -1.37 6.97 -4.85
CA LEU A 35 -1.87 5.98 -3.89
C LEU A 35 -3.39 5.82 -3.99
N VAL A 36 -3.86 4.63 -3.64
CA VAL A 36 -5.27 4.33 -3.36
C VAL A 36 -5.41 4.13 -1.86
N PRO A 37 -6.06 5.06 -1.13
CA PRO A 37 -6.26 4.91 0.30
C PRO A 37 -7.34 3.86 0.53
N LEU A 38 -6.99 2.77 1.21
CA LEU A 38 -7.91 1.70 1.53
C LEU A 38 -8.70 2.08 2.78
N THR A 39 -9.72 2.91 2.57
CA THR A 39 -10.66 3.29 3.63
C THR A 39 -11.38 2.06 4.20
N GLU A 40 -11.92 2.17 5.40
CA GLU A 40 -12.71 1.11 6.05
C GLU A 40 -13.77 0.50 5.12
N LYS A 41 -14.56 1.33 4.42
CA LYS A 41 -15.57 0.87 3.45
C LYS A 41 -14.96 0.03 2.32
N LEU A 42 -13.79 0.44 1.82
CA LEU A 42 -13.10 -0.26 0.73
C LEU A 42 -12.48 -1.57 1.24
N LEU A 43 -11.91 -1.57 2.45
CA LEU A 43 -11.40 -2.77 3.11
C LEU A 43 -12.51 -3.79 3.35
N GLU A 44 -13.68 -3.37 3.83
CA GLU A 44 -14.84 -4.27 4.01
C GLU A 44 -15.29 -4.89 2.68
N THR A 45 -15.25 -4.12 1.58
CA THR A 45 -15.55 -4.62 0.24
C THR A 45 -14.53 -5.67 -0.20
N LEU A 46 -13.23 -5.37 -0.07
CA LEU A 46 -12.14 -6.28 -0.43
C LEU A 46 -12.09 -7.53 0.45
N LYS A 47 -12.49 -7.41 1.71
CA LYS A 47 -12.65 -8.54 2.64
C LYS A 47 -13.78 -9.45 2.19
N ALA A 48 -14.95 -8.89 1.86
CA ALA A 48 -16.08 -9.65 1.33
C ALA A 48 -15.75 -10.37 0.01
N ASP A 49 -15.01 -9.70 -0.88
CA ASP A 49 -14.49 -10.30 -2.13
C ASP A 49 -13.53 -11.49 -1.87
N SER A 50 -12.99 -11.61 -0.65
CA SER A 50 -12.10 -12.70 -0.25
C SER A 50 -12.84 -13.92 0.34
N GLY A 51 -14.18 -13.87 0.48
CA GLY A 51 -15.04 -14.95 0.98
C GLY A 51 -15.51 -14.77 2.44
N ASP A 52 -16.51 -15.58 2.85
CA ASP A 52 -17.25 -15.42 4.11
C ASP A 52 -16.39 -15.51 5.39
N ASP A 53 -15.27 -16.23 5.34
CA ASP A 53 -14.30 -16.40 6.44
C ASP A 53 -12.94 -15.72 6.15
N ALA A 54 -12.95 -14.61 5.40
CA ALA A 54 -11.73 -13.91 4.99
C ALA A 54 -10.81 -13.56 6.17
N LYS A 55 -9.60 -14.13 6.14
CA LYS A 55 -8.48 -13.83 7.04
C LYS A 55 -7.41 -13.05 6.28
N THR A 56 -6.53 -12.38 7.02
CA THR A 56 -5.33 -11.80 6.43
C THR A 56 -4.44 -12.91 5.89
N VAL A 57 -3.77 -12.65 4.76
CA VAL A 57 -2.91 -13.63 4.08
C VAL A 57 -1.56 -13.81 4.80
N SER A 58 -1.20 -12.89 5.70
CA SER A 58 0.01 -12.90 6.48
C SER A 58 -0.27 -12.38 7.88
N PRO A 59 0.31 -12.98 8.94
CA PRO A 59 0.16 -12.52 10.31
C PRO A 59 0.83 -11.16 10.57
N VAL A 60 1.65 -10.68 9.63
CA VAL A 60 2.34 -9.39 9.70
C VAL A 60 1.37 -8.22 9.47
N PHE A 61 0.33 -8.44 8.66
CA PHE A 61 -0.60 -7.40 8.26
C PHE A 61 -1.92 -7.48 9.01
N GLU A 62 -2.53 -6.32 9.24
CA GLU A 62 -3.84 -6.19 9.86
C GLU A 62 -4.97 -6.33 8.82
N PHE A 63 -4.74 -5.89 7.58
CA PHE A 63 -5.80 -5.78 6.56
C PHE A 63 -5.45 -6.36 5.19
N LEU A 64 -4.31 -7.05 5.03
CA LEU A 64 -3.96 -7.65 3.74
C LEU A 64 -4.80 -8.90 3.44
N TYR A 65 -5.90 -8.71 2.71
CA TYR A 65 -6.81 -9.79 2.29
C TYR A 65 -6.44 -10.40 0.94
N ARG A 66 -6.98 -11.58 0.65
CA ARG A 66 -6.70 -12.33 -0.58
C ARG A 66 -7.05 -11.54 -1.84
N ALA A 67 -8.20 -10.86 -1.86
CA ALA A 67 -8.61 -10.03 -2.99
C ALA A 67 -7.64 -8.87 -3.27
N ILE A 68 -6.97 -8.34 -2.23
CA ILE A 68 -5.94 -7.31 -2.41
C ILE A 68 -4.73 -7.91 -3.12
N VAL A 69 -4.28 -9.09 -2.69
CA VAL A 69 -3.15 -9.80 -3.31
C VAL A 69 -3.43 -10.17 -4.76
N ASP A 70 -4.58 -10.78 -5.05
CA ASP A 70 -4.92 -11.20 -6.41
C ASP A 70 -5.03 -10.00 -7.37
N ARG A 71 -5.61 -8.89 -6.90
CA ARG A 71 -5.66 -7.62 -7.67
C ARG A 71 -4.28 -7.00 -7.83
N ALA A 72 -3.43 -7.03 -6.80
CA ALA A 72 -2.06 -6.53 -6.83
C ALA A 72 -1.21 -7.29 -7.85
N ILE A 73 -1.29 -8.62 -7.85
CA ILE A 73 -0.61 -9.48 -8.85
C ILE A 73 -1.05 -9.07 -10.26
N ALA A 74 -2.35 -9.03 -10.54
CA ALA A 74 -2.85 -8.69 -11.87
C ALA A 74 -2.48 -7.25 -12.29
N ALA A 75 -2.59 -6.29 -11.39
CA ALA A 75 -2.28 -4.89 -11.67
C ALA A 75 -0.78 -4.63 -11.83
N SER A 76 0.09 -5.46 -11.25
CA SER A 76 1.54 -5.30 -11.34
C SER A 76 2.10 -5.53 -12.76
N GLU A 77 1.31 -6.13 -13.67
CA GLU A 77 1.62 -6.21 -15.11
C GLU A 77 1.65 -4.81 -15.78
N GLU A 78 0.91 -3.85 -15.23
CA GLU A 78 0.87 -2.48 -15.72
C GLU A 78 1.96 -1.59 -15.12
N GLY A 79 2.68 -2.11 -14.12
CA GLY A 79 3.82 -1.49 -13.45
C GLY A 79 3.88 -1.87 -11.96
N PRO A 80 5.06 -1.73 -11.33
CA PRO A 80 5.26 -2.15 -9.94
C PRO A 80 4.35 -1.38 -8.97
N LEU A 81 3.89 -2.08 -7.94
CA LEU A 81 3.06 -1.53 -6.89
C LEU A 81 3.36 -2.18 -5.55
N ALA A 82 3.05 -1.47 -4.48
CA ALA A 82 3.23 -1.94 -3.11
C ALA A 82 1.96 -1.74 -2.30
N TYR A 83 1.66 -2.69 -1.43
CA TYR A 83 0.69 -2.52 -0.37
C TYR A 83 1.42 -2.13 0.90
N VAL A 84 0.92 -1.12 1.61
CA VAL A 84 1.54 -0.58 2.82
C VAL A 84 0.52 -0.39 3.93
N GLU A 85 0.92 -0.76 5.14
CA GLU A 85 0.25 -0.41 6.39
C GLU A 85 1.23 0.36 7.26
N ALA A 86 0.75 1.42 7.91
CA ALA A 86 1.54 2.11 8.92
C ALA A 86 0.64 2.56 10.07
N GLY A 87 1.13 2.35 11.28
CA GLY A 87 0.44 2.53 12.53
C GLY A 87 1.30 3.23 13.57
N TYR A 88 0.71 3.59 14.71
CA TYR A 88 1.45 4.05 15.86
C TYR A 88 0.91 3.38 17.12
N PHE A 89 1.69 2.48 17.72
CA PHE A 89 1.31 1.74 18.92
C PHE A 89 2.35 1.95 20.03
N GLY A 90 1.89 2.39 21.21
CA GLY A 90 2.75 2.46 22.41
C GLY A 90 3.98 3.39 22.33
N GLY A 91 4.06 4.30 21.36
CA GLY A 91 5.23 5.15 21.14
C GLY A 91 6.14 4.70 19.98
N GLN A 92 5.86 3.53 19.40
CA GLN A 92 6.61 2.97 18.27
C GLN A 92 5.77 3.07 16.98
N GLY A 93 6.40 3.54 15.91
CA GLY A 93 5.81 3.46 14.57
C GLY A 93 5.84 2.01 14.11
N LEU A 94 4.69 1.51 13.64
CA LEU A 94 4.58 0.24 12.95
C LEU A 94 4.51 0.54 11.46
N GLN A 95 5.24 -0.23 10.66
CA GLN A 95 5.19 -0.15 9.21
C GLN A 95 5.25 -1.56 8.67
N MET A 96 4.43 -1.86 7.67
CA MET A 96 4.42 -3.14 6.99
C MET A 96 4.31 -2.89 5.49
N ALA A 97 5.03 -3.66 4.69
CA ALA A 97 4.97 -3.56 3.24
C ALA A 97 5.20 -4.89 2.54
N VAL A 98 4.64 -4.99 1.33
CA VAL A 98 4.79 -6.09 0.37
C VAL A 98 4.69 -5.46 -1.02
N ALA A 99 5.45 -5.97 -2.00
CA ALA A 99 5.51 -5.37 -3.33
C ALA A 99 5.46 -6.43 -4.44
N TRP A 100 4.87 -6.04 -5.56
CA TRP A 100 4.71 -6.86 -6.75
C TRP A 100 5.18 -6.13 -8.00
N ASP A 101 5.73 -6.90 -8.93
CA ASP A 101 6.10 -6.45 -10.28
C ASP A 101 5.92 -7.61 -11.26
N GLN A 102 5.31 -7.33 -12.42
CA GLN A 102 5.11 -8.31 -13.50
C GLN A 102 4.49 -9.64 -13.02
N GLY A 103 3.45 -9.56 -12.19
CA GLY A 103 2.74 -10.72 -11.65
C GLY A 103 3.47 -11.47 -10.53
N ASN A 104 4.67 -11.04 -10.14
CA ASN A 104 5.50 -11.70 -9.13
C ASN A 104 5.57 -10.88 -7.84
N MET A 105 5.62 -11.55 -6.69
CA MET A 105 5.96 -10.91 -5.42
C MET A 105 7.47 -10.65 -5.40
N VAL A 106 7.87 -9.39 -5.53
CA VAL A 106 9.28 -8.96 -5.55
C VAL A 106 9.79 -8.57 -4.17
N MET A 107 8.88 -8.40 -3.22
CA MET A 107 9.18 -8.23 -1.79
C MET A 107 8.15 -9.00 -0.98
N GLU A 108 8.62 -9.93 -0.15
CA GLU A 108 7.81 -10.66 0.82
C GLU A 108 7.22 -9.71 1.89
N PRO A 109 6.08 -10.07 2.52
CA PRO A 109 5.55 -9.36 3.69
C PRO A 109 6.63 -9.09 4.75
N SER A 110 6.82 -7.82 5.09
CA SER A 110 7.83 -7.41 6.07
C SER A 110 7.32 -6.26 6.95
N ASP A 111 7.62 -6.33 8.24
CA ASP A 111 7.44 -5.28 9.26
C ASP A 111 8.76 -4.73 9.84
N THR A 112 9.90 -5.12 9.24
CA THR A 112 11.24 -4.79 9.75
C THR A 112 12.00 -3.85 8.82
N ASP A 113 12.97 -3.11 9.37
CA ASP A 113 13.96 -2.35 8.61
C ASP A 113 13.40 -1.31 7.63
N ASN A 114 12.39 -0.53 8.05
CA ASN A 114 11.70 0.48 7.22
C ASN A 114 11.10 -0.13 5.94
N PRO A 115 10.16 -1.07 6.06
CA PRO A 115 9.68 -1.89 4.95
C PRO A 115 8.98 -1.04 3.87
N ILE A 116 8.32 0.07 4.24
CA ILE A 116 7.72 0.98 3.25
C ILE A 116 8.79 1.62 2.37
N ASN A 117 9.88 2.14 2.95
CA ASN A 117 10.97 2.72 2.14
C ASN A 117 11.62 1.68 1.24
N GLN A 118 11.77 0.44 1.71
CA GLN A 118 12.27 -0.65 0.86
C GLN A 118 11.33 -0.93 -0.33
N ALA A 119 10.03 -1.03 -0.09
CA ALA A 119 9.04 -1.22 -1.14
C ALA A 119 9.07 -0.05 -2.14
N LEU A 120 9.12 1.19 -1.67
CA LEU A 120 9.18 2.37 -2.54
C LEU A 120 10.42 2.38 -3.44
N ARG A 121 11.59 1.93 -2.96
CA ARG A 121 12.78 1.76 -3.80
C ARG A 121 12.56 0.75 -4.92
N LEU A 122 11.85 -0.35 -4.66
CA LEU A 122 11.50 -1.34 -5.68
C LEU A 122 10.52 -0.78 -6.72
N LEU A 123 9.68 0.17 -6.33
CA LEU A 123 8.82 0.94 -7.25
C LEU A 123 9.60 2.00 -8.05
N GLY A 124 10.91 2.15 -7.83
CA GLY A 124 11.79 3.10 -8.51
C GLY A 124 11.82 4.50 -7.88
N VAL A 125 11.25 4.67 -6.68
CA VAL A 125 11.37 5.92 -5.92
C VAL A 125 12.81 6.11 -5.46
N LYS A 126 13.33 7.32 -5.65
CA LYS A 126 14.64 7.73 -5.14
C LYS A 126 14.42 8.80 -4.09
N ALA A 127 14.97 8.60 -2.90
CA ALA A 127 15.01 9.61 -1.86
C ALA A 127 15.62 10.93 -2.38
N ALA A 128 15.09 12.06 -1.92
CA ALA A 128 15.60 13.40 -2.18
C ALA A 128 16.16 13.97 -0.86
N PRO A 129 17.46 13.79 -0.55
CA PRO A 129 18.02 14.17 0.74
C PRO A 129 17.74 15.64 1.11
N PRO A 130 17.38 15.93 2.38
CA PRO A 130 17.49 15.03 3.54
C PRO A 130 16.33 14.02 3.71
N ASP A 131 15.31 14.07 2.85
CA ASP A 131 14.10 13.24 2.96
C ASP A 131 14.38 11.79 2.51
N ASP A 132 13.70 10.83 3.13
CA ASP A 132 13.69 9.42 2.69
C ASP A 132 12.65 9.19 1.59
N GLU A 133 12.48 7.95 1.10
CA GLU A 133 11.52 7.66 0.02
C GLU A 133 10.07 8.01 0.40
N PHE A 134 9.67 7.72 1.65
CA PHE A 134 8.33 7.99 2.18
C PHE A 134 8.01 9.48 2.20
N ASP A 135 8.92 10.29 2.73
CA ASP A 135 8.78 11.74 2.78
C ASP A 135 8.89 12.36 1.38
N THR A 136 9.78 11.84 0.53
CA THR A 136 9.97 12.30 -0.85
C THR A 136 8.70 12.21 -1.68
N ILE A 137 7.92 11.13 -1.55
CA ILE A 137 6.64 11.00 -2.28
C ILE A 137 5.47 11.66 -1.56
N GLY A 138 5.68 12.12 -0.32
CA GLY A 138 4.71 12.86 0.48
C GLY A 138 3.70 11.99 1.22
N LEU A 139 4.03 10.74 1.56
CA LEU A 139 3.15 9.86 2.38
C LEU A 139 2.92 10.39 3.81
N GLY A 140 3.74 11.34 4.26
CA GLY A 140 3.53 12.06 5.52
C GLY A 140 2.39 13.10 5.49
N ARG A 141 1.85 13.45 4.32
CA ARG A 141 0.87 14.55 4.13
C ARG A 141 -0.41 14.37 4.95
N HIS A 142 -0.93 13.15 5.02
CA HIS A 142 -2.12 12.84 5.83
C HIS A 142 -1.87 11.63 6.73
N ARG A 143 -2.07 11.82 8.03
CA ARG A 143 -1.85 10.78 9.05
C ARG A 143 -2.98 9.77 9.22
N ARG A 144 -4.10 9.95 8.50
CA ARG A 144 -5.25 9.05 8.55
C ARG A 144 -5.63 8.67 7.13
N THR A 145 -5.82 7.38 6.85
CA THR A 145 -6.25 6.87 5.55
C THR A 145 -7.47 7.61 4.99
N ALA A 146 -8.46 7.89 5.85
CA ALA A 146 -9.67 8.62 5.46
C ALA A 146 -9.44 10.10 5.06
N ARG A 147 -8.27 10.69 5.38
CA ARG A 147 -7.93 12.09 5.10
C ARG A 147 -7.06 12.30 3.86
N TRP A 148 -6.63 11.22 3.23
CA TRP A 148 -6.14 11.26 1.85
C TRP A 148 -7.22 11.76 0.88
#